data_AF-A0A6A3KLJ8-F1
#
_entry.id   AF-A0A6A3KLJ8-F1
#
_cell.length_a   1.000
_cell.length_b   1.000
_cell.length_c   1.000
_cell.angle_alpha   90.00
_cell.angle_beta   90.00
_cell.angle_gamma   90.00
#
_symmetry.space_group_name_H-M   'P 1'
#
loop_
_entity.id
_entity.type
_entity.pdbx_description
1 polymer ?
#
loop_
_entity_poly.entity_id
_entity_poly.type
_entity_poly.pdbx_seq_one_letter_code
_entity_poly.pdbx_strand_id
1 'polypeptide(L)'
;MESALQDVLEFAEDIEIDIPKTLPYLSDMVALSVVAGSISLPQLVTMSEHLRYNGKAAKLIGSTLAAVVSYQDEAKVQELLAAESVDFMALLAEANRNEEAVQAFYKDYSLEFLM
;
A
#
# COMPACT_ATOMS: atom_id res chain seq x y z
N MET A 1 -10.97 13.79 -3.00
CA MET A 1 -9.56 13.37 -2.90
C MET A 1 -9.34 12.08 -3.67
N GLU A 2 -10.28 11.12 -3.57
CA GLU A 2 -10.29 9.87 -4.34
C GLU A 2 -9.99 10.06 -5.84
N SER A 3 -10.70 10.96 -6.54
CA SER A 3 -10.43 11.23 -7.97
C SER A 3 -8.99 11.68 -8.26
N ALA A 4 -8.41 12.55 -7.43
CA ALA A 4 -7.07 13.09 -7.71
C ALA A 4 -5.96 12.06 -7.47
N LEU A 5 -6.07 11.24 -6.42
CA LEU A 5 -5.12 10.16 -6.19
C LEU A 5 -5.26 9.05 -7.25
N GLN A 6 -6.49 8.75 -7.68
CA GLN A 6 -6.74 7.80 -8.79
C GLN A 6 -5.99 8.24 -10.05
N ASP A 7 -6.15 9.51 -10.44
CA ASP A 7 -5.51 10.07 -11.63
C ASP A 7 -3.98 9.97 -11.53
N VAL A 8 -3.41 10.26 -10.36
CA VAL A 8 -1.95 10.15 -10.16
C VAL A 8 -1.48 8.69 -10.22
N LEU A 9 -2.25 7.75 -9.66
CA LEU A 9 -1.92 6.33 -9.70
C LEU A 9 -2.02 5.73 -11.12
N GLU A 10 -2.88 6.28 -11.99
CA GLU A 10 -2.94 5.88 -13.41
C GLU A 10 -1.62 6.15 -14.14
N PHE A 11 -0.98 7.29 -13.84
CA PHE A 11 0.30 7.68 -14.45
C PHE A 11 1.52 7.30 -13.61
N ALA A 12 1.36 6.61 -12.47
CA ALA A 12 2.45 6.35 -11.54
C ALA A 12 3.62 5.60 -12.19
N GLU A 13 3.34 4.74 -13.18
CA GLU A 13 4.38 4.02 -13.92
C GLU A 13 5.23 4.95 -14.79
N ASP A 14 4.59 5.87 -15.49
CA ASP A 14 5.25 6.84 -16.35
C ASP A 14 6.05 7.84 -15.50
N ILE A 15 5.48 8.30 -14.39
CA ILE A 15 6.16 9.21 -13.46
C ILE A 15 7.39 8.51 -12.84
N GLU A 16 7.33 7.20 -12.56
CA GLU A 16 8.46 6.46 -11.98
C GLU A 16 9.69 6.39 -12.90
N ILE A 17 9.52 6.58 -14.22
CA ILE A 17 10.64 6.67 -15.17
C ILE A 17 11.55 7.86 -14.84
N ASP A 18 10.95 9.01 -14.55
CA ASP A 18 11.67 10.24 -14.22
C ASP A 18 11.91 10.39 -12.71
N ILE A 19 11.04 9.81 -11.88
CA ILE A 19 11.06 9.90 -10.42
C ILE A 19 11.07 8.48 -9.82
N PRO A 20 12.24 7.84 -9.65
CA PRO A 20 12.32 6.44 -9.19
C PRO A 20 11.65 6.14 -7.84
N LYS A 21 11.37 7.16 -7.04
CA LYS A 21 10.74 7.07 -5.71
C LYS A 21 9.27 7.52 -5.70
N THR A 22 8.60 7.57 -6.86
CA THR A 22 7.17 7.96 -6.98
C THR A 22 6.30 7.23 -5.97
N LEU A 23 6.29 5.90 -5.95
CA LEU A 23 5.41 5.14 -5.07
C LEU A 23 5.71 5.36 -3.57
N PRO A 24 6.97 5.31 -3.10
CA PRO A 24 7.28 5.71 -1.73
C PRO A 24 6.78 7.11 -1.36
N TYR A 25 6.98 8.11 -2.22
CA TYR A 25 6.51 9.48 -1.95
C TYR A 25 4.98 9.57 -1.90
N LEU A 26 4.28 8.86 -2.80
CA LEU A 26 2.83 8.79 -2.77
C LEU A 26 2.34 8.08 -1.50
N SER A 27 2.98 6.99 -1.10
CA SER A 27 2.67 6.27 0.13
C SER A 27 2.80 7.14 1.37
N ASP A 28 3.83 7.98 1.46
CA ASP A 28 3.99 8.93 2.58
C ASP A 28 2.82 9.93 2.63
N MET A 29 2.43 10.48 1.48
CA MET A 29 1.30 11.42 1.40
C MET A 29 -0.03 10.74 1.75
N VAL A 30 -0.24 9.51 1.28
CA VAL A 30 -1.46 8.74 1.50
C VAL A 30 -1.56 8.22 2.92
N ALA A 31 -0.46 7.86 3.57
CA ALA A 31 -0.45 7.37 4.96
C ALA A 31 -1.09 8.36 5.92
N LEU A 32 -0.83 9.68 5.77
CA LEU A 32 -1.49 10.71 6.57
C LEU A 32 -3.01 10.77 6.30
N SER A 33 -3.41 10.56 5.04
CA SER A 33 -4.83 10.50 4.66
C SER A 33 -5.54 9.28 5.23
N VAL A 34 -4.85 8.13 5.29
CA VAL A 34 -5.33 6.90 5.91
C VAL A 34 -5.48 7.07 7.42
N VAL A 35 -4.47 7.62 8.10
CA VAL A 35 -4.53 7.91 9.54
C VAL A 35 -5.67 8.86 9.87
N ALA A 36 -5.90 9.88 9.03
CA ALA A 36 -7.00 10.82 9.18
C ALA A 36 -8.38 10.24 8.81
N GLY A 37 -8.46 9.00 8.31
CA GLY A 37 -9.70 8.35 7.86
C GLY A 37 -10.29 8.98 6.59
N SER A 38 -9.51 9.75 5.84
CA SER A 38 -9.95 10.40 4.59
C SER A 38 -9.88 9.48 3.38
N ILE A 39 -9.07 8.42 3.46
CA ILE A 39 -8.99 7.31 2.50
C ILE A 39 -8.90 6.03 3.31
N SER A 40 -9.75 5.06 3.01
CA SER A 40 -9.70 3.75 3.65
C SER A 40 -8.69 2.82 2.98
N LEU A 41 -8.15 1.83 3.69
CA LEU A 41 -7.19 0.87 3.11
C LEU A 41 -7.80 0.09 1.92
N PRO A 42 -9.01 -0.52 2.01
CA PRO A 42 -9.73 -1.08 0.87
C PRO A 42 -9.92 -0.13 -0.31
N GLN A 43 -10.19 1.16 -0.06
CA GLN A 43 -10.27 2.14 -1.14
C GLN A 43 -8.92 2.25 -1.84
N LEU A 44 -7.82 2.42 -1.10
CA LEU A 44 -6.49 2.49 -1.69
C LEU A 44 -6.10 1.21 -2.45
N VAL A 45 -6.51 0.04 -1.95
CA VAL A 45 -6.36 -1.24 -2.65
C VAL A 45 -7.10 -1.22 -3.99
N THR A 46 -8.35 -0.77 -3.98
CA THR A 46 -9.18 -0.64 -5.20
C THR A 46 -8.56 0.33 -6.21
N MET A 47 -8.03 1.45 -5.74
CA MET A 47 -7.43 2.47 -6.59
C MET A 47 -6.11 2.03 -7.22
N SER A 48 -5.47 0.99 -6.69
CA SER A 48 -4.17 0.48 -7.14
C SER A 48 -4.24 -0.88 -7.83
N GLU A 49 -5.44 -1.42 -8.10
CA GLU A 49 -5.57 -2.75 -8.70
C GLU A 49 -4.90 -2.89 -10.07
N HIS A 50 -4.94 -1.83 -10.89
CA HIS A 50 -4.28 -1.80 -12.20
C HIS A 50 -2.76 -1.91 -12.11
N LEU A 51 -2.18 -1.65 -10.93
CA LEU A 51 -0.75 -1.76 -10.63
C LEU A 51 -0.38 -3.13 -10.02
N ARG A 52 -1.29 -4.09 -9.97
CA ARG A 52 -1.03 -5.39 -9.34
C ARG A 52 -0.09 -6.26 -10.17
N TYR A 53 -0.27 -6.25 -11.49
CA TYR A 53 0.45 -7.15 -12.40
C TYR A 53 1.98 -7.02 -12.34
N ASN A 54 2.48 -5.83 -12.00
CA ASN A 54 3.91 -5.50 -11.89
C ASN A 54 4.37 -5.35 -10.43
N GLY A 55 3.54 -5.73 -9.45
CA GLY A 55 3.85 -5.67 -8.02
C GLY A 55 3.82 -4.26 -7.40
N LYS A 56 3.47 -3.22 -8.16
CA LYS A 56 3.43 -1.84 -7.65
C LYS A 56 2.27 -1.59 -6.69
N ALA A 57 1.15 -2.33 -6.82
CA ALA A 57 0.07 -2.30 -5.83
C ALA A 57 0.57 -2.71 -4.45
N ALA A 58 1.23 -3.87 -4.35
CA ALA A 58 1.86 -4.31 -3.10
C ALA A 58 2.85 -3.27 -2.59
N LYS A 59 3.70 -2.71 -3.45
CA LYS A 59 4.65 -1.65 -3.08
C LYS A 59 3.98 -0.41 -2.48
N LEU A 60 2.89 0.07 -3.09
CA LEU A 60 2.12 1.20 -2.60
C LEU A 60 1.50 0.91 -1.22
N ILE A 61 0.83 -0.24 -1.06
CA ILE A 61 0.15 -0.59 0.19
C ILE A 61 1.16 -0.84 1.31
N GLY A 62 2.19 -1.66 1.05
CA GLY A 62 3.23 -1.97 2.03
C GLY A 62 3.96 -0.71 2.49
N SER A 63 4.36 0.16 1.55
CA SER A 63 5.01 1.44 1.90
C SER A 63 4.06 2.38 2.65
N THR A 64 2.76 2.37 2.34
CA THR A 64 1.77 3.18 3.07
C THR A 64 1.66 2.70 4.52
N LEU A 65 1.54 1.40 4.74
CA LEU A 65 1.46 0.84 6.10
C LEU A 65 2.74 1.09 6.88
N ALA A 66 3.92 0.91 6.27
CA ALA A 66 5.20 1.24 6.89
C ALA A 66 5.29 2.72 7.27
N ALA A 67 4.80 3.61 6.41
CA ALA A 67 4.73 5.04 6.71
C ALA A 67 3.75 5.34 7.86
N VAL A 68 2.60 4.65 7.95
CA VAL A 68 1.69 4.75 9.10
C VAL A 68 2.41 4.35 10.40
N VAL A 69 3.16 3.25 10.41
CA VAL A 69 3.97 2.86 11.58
C VAL A 69 4.96 3.96 11.95
N SER A 70 5.62 4.56 10.95
CA SER A 70 6.59 5.63 11.20
C SER A 70 5.96 6.93 11.74
N TYR A 71 4.72 7.25 11.37
CA TYR A 71 4.04 8.47 11.82
C TYR A 71 3.26 8.29 13.13
N GLN A 72 2.86 7.05 13.42
CA GLN A 72 2.08 6.67 14.59
C GLN A 72 2.80 5.50 15.27
N ASP A 73 2.28 4.28 15.11
CA ASP A 73 2.84 3.04 15.64
C ASP A 73 2.19 1.81 14.96
N GLU A 74 2.65 0.62 15.33
CA GLU A 74 2.11 -0.66 14.89
C GLU A 74 0.64 -0.85 15.32
N ALA A 75 0.27 -0.34 16.50
CA ALA A 75 -1.08 -0.47 17.04
C ALA A 75 -2.10 0.26 16.15
N LYS A 76 -1.73 1.40 15.56
CA LYS A 76 -2.60 2.10 14.62
C LYS A 76 -2.84 1.30 13.34
N VAL A 77 -1.81 0.62 12.82
CA VAL A 77 -1.97 -0.26 11.65
C VAL A 77 -2.90 -1.43 11.98
N GLN A 78 -2.73 -2.06 13.14
CA GLN A 78 -3.62 -3.13 13.59
C GLN A 78 -5.07 -2.64 13.77
N GLU A 79 -5.29 -1.44 14.31
CA GLU A 79 -6.61 -0.82 14.44
C GLU A 79 -7.28 -0.64 13.06
N LEU A 80 -6.54 -0.08 12.09
CA LEU A 80 -7.04 0.14 10.74
C LEU A 80 -7.43 -1.18 10.04
N LEU A 81 -6.59 -2.20 10.16
CA LEU A 81 -6.83 -3.53 9.57
C LEU A 81 -7.93 -4.32 10.29
N ALA A 82 -8.13 -4.07 11.59
CA ALA A 82 -9.24 -4.67 12.34
C ALA A 82 -10.59 -4.06 11.97
N ALA A 83 -10.62 -2.78 11.59
CA ALA A 83 -11.83 -2.13 11.08
C ALA A 83 -12.17 -2.57 9.66
N GLU A 84 -11.15 -2.71 8.80
CA GLU A 84 -11.31 -3.04 7.39
C GLU A 84 -10.22 -4.02 6.92
N SER A 85 -10.61 -5.26 6.61
CA SER A 85 -9.66 -6.32 6.22
C SER A 85 -9.07 -6.10 4.83
N VAL A 86 -7.75 -6.30 4.71
CA VAL A 86 -7.04 -6.32 3.42
C VAL A 86 -6.53 -7.74 3.18
N ASP A 87 -6.79 -8.29 1.99
CA ASP A 87 -6.17 -9.53 1.53
C ASP A 87 -4.80 -9.22 0.93
N PHE A 88 -3.74 -9.40 1.73
CA PHE A 88 -2.36 -9.15 1.30
C PHE A 88 -1.91 -10.08 0.16
N MET A 89 -2.44 -11.31 0.08
CA MET A 89 -2.13 -12.21 -1.02
C MET A 89 -2.73 -11.69 -2.33
N ALA A 90 -3.93 -11.10 -2.28
CA ALA A 90 -4.55 -10.49 -3.45
C ALA A 90 -3.77 -9.27 -3.99
N LEU A 91 -2.96 -8.59 -3.16
CA LEU A 91 -2.12 -7.46 -3.59
C LEU A 91 -0.93 -7.87 -4.44
N LEU A 92 -0.47 -9.11 -4.28
CA LEU A 92 0.68 -9.63 -5.03
C LEU A 92 0.32 -9.83 -6.50
N ALA A 93 1.31 -9.67 -7.36
CA ALA A 93 1.21 -10.07 -8.76
C ALA A 93 0.79 -11.54 -8.85
N GLU A 94 -0.09 -11.87 -9.80
CA GLU A 94 -0.75 -13.18 -9.86
C GLU A 94 0.24 -14.36 -9.85
N ALA A 95 1.36 -14.21 -10.58
CA ALA A 95 2.42 -15.21 -10.63
C ALA A 95 3.13 -15.47 -9.28
N ASN A 96 3.00 -14.56 -8.31
CA ASN A 96 3.71 -14.59 -7.03
C ASN A 96 2.77 -14.86 -5.84
N ARG A 97 1.49 -15.20 -6.08
CA ARG A 97 0.51 -15.41 -5.00
C ARG A 97 0.74 -16.73 -4.27
N ASN A 98 1.49 -16.66 -3.17
CA ASN A 98 1.70 -17.76 -2.24
C ASN A 98 2.05 -17.20 -0.85
N GLU A 99 2.01 -18.07 0.15
CA GLU A 99 2.29 -17.70 1.54
C GLU A 99 3.72 -17.17 1.73
N GLU A 100 4.73 -17.76 1.08
CA GLU A 100 6.12 -17.30 1.19
C GLU A 100 6.29 -15.85 0.70
N ALA A 101 5.57 -15.48 -0.36
CA ALA A 101 5.59 -14.12 -0.90
C ALA A 101 4.84 -13.13 -0.01
N VAL A 102 3.80 -13.56 0.71
CA VAL A 102 3.14 -12.73 1.74
C VAL A 102 4.07 -12.50 2.93
N GLN A 103 4.80 -13.55 3.36
CA GLN A 103 5.83 -13.42 4.40
C GLN A 103 6.98 -12.51 3.98
N ALA A 104 7.43 -12.62 2.72
CA ALA A 104 8.41 -11.71 2.14
C ALA A 104 7.88 -10.27 2.09
N PHE A 105 6.63 -10.07 1.71
CA PHE A 105 5.97 -8.76 1.74
C PHE A 105 6.01 -8.14 3.15
N TYR A 106 5.63 -8.89 4.20
CA TYR A 106 5.68 -8.34 5.56
C TYR A 106 7.10 -7.92 5.93
N LYS A 107 8.10 -8.74 5.62
CA LYS A 107 9.50 -8.42 5.90
C LYS A 107 10.01 -7.21 5.11
N ASP A 108 9.69 -7.12 3.83
CA ASP A 108 10.16 -6.05 2.94
C ASP A 108 9.69 -4.66 3.39
N TYR A 109 8.53 -4.60 4.06
CA TYR A 109 7.94 -3.36 4.57
C TYR A 109 8.02 -3.21 6.09
N SER A 110 8.76 -4.08 6.79
CA SER A 110 8.87 -4.07 8.26
C SER A 110 7.51 -4.19 8.98
N LEU A 111 6.64 -5.04 8.45
CA LEU A 111 5.27 -5.32 8.91
C LEU A 111 5.17 -6.71 9.58
N GLU A 112 6.26 -7.25 10.11
CA GLU A 112 6.31 -8.59 10.72
C GLU A 112 5.35 -8.75 11.91
N PHE A 113 4.91 -7.66 12.54
CA PHE A 113 3.89 -7.68 13.60
C PHE A 113 2.48 -8.05 13.10
N LEU A 114 2.29 -8.22 11.78
CA LEU A 114 1.06 -8.70 11.15
C LEU A 114 1.06 -10.22 10.88
N MET A 115 2.13 -10.94 11.20
CA MET A 115 2.23 -12.40 11.06
C MET A 115 1.35 -13.17 12.07
#